data_AF-A0AAD5VM36-F1
#
_entry.id   AF-A0AAD5VM36-F1
#
_cell.length_a   1.000
_cell.length_b   1.000
_cell.length_c   1.000
_cell.angle_alpha   90.00
_cell.angle_beta   90.00
_cell.angle_gamma   90.00
#
_symmetry.space_group_name_H-M   'P 1'
#
loop_
_entity.id
_entity.type
_entity.pdbx_description
1 polymer ?
#
loop_
_entity_poly.entity_id
_entity_poly.type
_entity_poly.pdbx_seq_one_letter_code
_entity_poly.pdbx_strand_id
1 'polypeptide(L)'
;MPVQTAEDRFASKPLLRMRKTCSSPPSRPRTSPTPLAKFWVDLFHLGSQSLDETRKETVNKVAILLAILSFYILDFSLNGLQASLRNLLLDVAPPNQLSAGNAWHSRMTNAGNVIGYGFGFLPLAQLPIIRWVGGSQFRKFCIICMFILIITIAITCFCHEEVERSNKAENKRNGLREIVNNIRDAALRLPMPIRRVCCVQLFASMGWFPFLFYSTTYIGQVMAAEIGQEPDHELATRRGNFAMSLYSVVGVITGTVLPHLVYSDRRLQRLKTDVDEDAEPSWLRETFRQWKADAARQGKPLRLPTAPILMRNIWSGAMFLFAFLMFSTFFVKTVTQATIFISLLGMCWAVAMWVPFTIMMEFLKEPAAPAHNEATASRHAICNESAPTPVVCQSDGERTPLLRQKSSDDSNSETEEVTAAPSITPIAGGTVLGIHNLAIVGPQFIVAVINSIIFRIVDESSSLTSGGGGGSTYFGKTGVSWVLRWGGMCVFLGAFVARRVPPTPSEQQIRRRLDEIQMLSEEPDP
;
A
#
# COMPACT_ATOMS: atom_id res chain seq x y z
N MET A 1 -9.77 -23.75 -86.26
CA MET A 1 -10.42 -22.68 -87.04
C MET A 1 -9.38 -21.58 -87.27
N PRO A 2 -9.34 -21.03 -88.49
CA PRO A 2 -8.18 -20.35 -89.09
C PRO A 2 -8.12 -18.88 -88.63
N VAL A 3 -7.02 -18.13 -88.84
CA VAL A 3 -6.73 -17.30 -90.03
C VAL A 3 -5.36 -16.64 -89.67
N GLN A 4 -4.28 -16.88 -90.45
CA GLN A 4 -3.68 -15.94 -91.43
C GLN A 4 -3.47 -14.51 -90.87
N THR A 5 -2.42 -13.74 -91.10
CA THR A 5 -1.25 -13.70 -92.00
C THR A 5 -0.46 -12.48 -91.47
N ALA A 6 0.86 -12.58 -91.35
CA ALA A 6 1.82 -11.91 -92.24
C ALA A 6 1.92 -10.39 -92.09
N GLU A 7 3.17 -9.95 -91.96
CA GLU A 7 3.71 -8.68 -92.49
C GLU A 7 3.17 -7.39 -91.83
N ASP A 8 3.91 -6.32 -91.66
CA ASP A 8 5.24 -5.95 -92.08
C ASP A 8 5.64 -4.72 -91.23
N ARG A 9 6.95 -4.53 -91.07
CA ARG A 9 7.66 -3.27 -91.37
C ARG A 9 7.02 -1.92 -90.94
N PHE A 10 7.75 -1.18 -90.11
CA PHE A 10 8.12 0.26 -90.22
C PHE A 10 8.32 0.81 -88.79
N ALA A 11 9.56 0.98 -88.34
CA ALA A 11 10.39 2.15 -88.57
C ALA A 11 10.15 3.27 -87.54
N SER A 12 11.22 3.53 -86.78
CA SER A 12 11.77 4.85 -86.47
C SER A 12 10.94 5.90 -85.71
N LYS A 13 11.50 6.20 -84.53
CA LYS A 13 11.77 7.55 -83.96
C LYS A 13 10.80 8.10 -82.89
N PRO A 14 11.34 8.97 -82.00
CA PRO A 14 11.13 8.86 -80.55
C PRO A 14 10.22 9.98 -80.02
N LEU A 15 9.51 9.71 -78.93
CA LEU A 15 8.88 10.77 -78.15
C LEU A 15 9.08 10.53 -76.65
N LEU A 16 9.70 11.54 -76.04
CA LEU A 16 9.87 11.78 -74.61
C LEU A 16 8.65 11.38 -73.79
N ARG A 17 8.86 10.60 -72.71
CA ARG A 17 8.15 10.86 -71.45
C ARG A 17 8.82 10.24 -70.22
N MET A 18 9.31 11.14 -69.38
CA MET A 18 9.27 11.12 -67.92
C MET A 18 9.95 9.97 -67.15
N ARG A 19 11.04 10.38 -66.47
CA ARG A 19 11.62 9.82 -65.24
C ARG A 19 10.62 9.01 -64.41
N LYS A 20 10.87 7.69 -64.31
CA LYS A 20 10.48 6.89 -63.15
C LYS A 20 11.43 7.21 -62.00
N THR A 21 10.99 8.00 -61.02
CA THR A 21 11.62 8.04 -59.69
C THR A 21 10.96 6.96 -58.83
N CYS A 22 11.77 6.04 -58.34
CA CYS A 22 11.40 4.99 -57.39
C CYS A 22 10.64 5.56 -56.19
N SER A 23 9.42 5.10 -55.98
CA SER A 23 8.70 5.23 -54.72
C SER A 23 9.17 4.13 -53.76
N SER A 24 9.89 4.51 -52.72
CA SER A 24 10.08 3.72 -51.48
C SER A 24 8.72 3.43 -50.82
N PRO A 25 8.55 2.30 -50.10
CA PRO A 25 7.29 1.94 -49.49
C PRO A 25 6.93 2.91 -48.35
N PRO A 26 5.63 3.15 -48.07
CA PRO A 26 5.22 4.11 -47.06
C PRO A 26 5.57 3.59 -45.65
N SER A 27 6.42 4.34 -44.95
CA SER A 27 6.57 4.25 -43.51
C SER A 27 5.21 4.45 -42.83
N ARG A 28 4.84 3.53 -41.94
CA ARG A 28 3.61 3.59 -41.11
C ARG A 28 3.41 5.01 -40.54
N PRO A 29 2.18 5.56 -40.54
CA PRO A 29 1.93 6.89 -40.03
C PRO A 29 2.23 6.95 -38.53
N ARG A 30 3.24 7.74 -38.14
CA ARG A 30 3.37 8.20 -36.75
C ARG A 30 2.09 8.98 -36.43
N THR A 31 1.47 8.58 -35.33
CA THR A 31 0.26 9.11 -34.70
C THR A 31 -0.01 10.58 -34.99
N SER A 32 -1.22 10.89 -35.49
CA SER A 32 -1.69 12.25 -35.65
C SER A 32 -1.62 13.02 -34.31
N PRO A 33 -1.26 14.32 -34.31
CA PRO A 33 -1.22 15.08 -33.07
C PRO A 33 -2.63 15.18 -32.47
N THR A 34 -2.75 14.91 -31.17
CA THR A 34 -4.01 14.86 -30.43
C THR A 34 -4.79 16.17 -30.57
N PRO A 35 -6.13 16.12 -30.79
CA PRO A 35 -6.96 17.30 -31.06
C PRO A 35 -6.92 18.36 -29.94
N LEU A 36 -6.71 17.93 -28.69
CA LEU A 36 -6.59 18.83 -27.54
C LEU A 36 -5.32 19.70 -27.59
N ALA A 37 -4.19 19.12 -28.00
CA ALA A 37 -2.94 19.86 -28.10
C ALA A 37 -2.97 20.87 -29.25
N LYS A 38 -3.65 20.53 -30.35
CA LYS A 38 -3.93 21.47 -31.45
C LYS A 38 -4.78 22.64 -30.97
N PHE A 39 -5.87 22.37 -30.24
CA PHE A 39 -6.71 23.41 -29.65
C PHE A 39 -5.91 24.40 -28.78
N TRP A 40 -5.03 23.91 -27.90
CA TRP A 40 -4.21 24.80 -27.07
C TRP A 40 -3.16 25.59 -27.86
N VAL A 41 -2.55 24.99 -28.88
CA VAL A 41 -1.61 25.69 -29.78
C VAL A 41 -2.33 26.77 -30.60
N ASP A 42 -3.52 26.46 -31.09
CA ASP A 42 -4.35 27.39 -31.86
C ASP A 42 -4.89 28.52 -30.97
N LEU A 43 -5.26 28.23 -29.71
CA LEU A 43 -5.73 29.22 -28.74
C LEU A 43 -4.64 30.25 -28.37
N PHE A 44 -3.41 29.79 -28.14
CA PHE A 44 -2.30 30.66 -27.76
C PHE A 44 -1.54 31.27 -28.95
N HIS A 45 -2.00 31.05 -30.19
CA HIS A 45 -1.35 31.53 -31.41
C HIS A 45 0.17 31.22 -31.47
N LEU A 46 0.58 30.09 -30.87
CA LEU A 46 1.97 29.65 -30.78
C LEU A 46 2.40 29.02 -32.11
N GLY A 47 2.66 29.85 -33.11
CA GLY A 47 3.14 29.42 -34.43
C GLY A 47 2.41 30.14 -35.56
N SER A 48 2.71 31.43 -35.74
CA SER A 48 2.29 32.17 -36.93
C SER A 48 2.98 31.63 -38.19
N GLN A 49 2.20 30.94 -39.02
CA GLN A 49 2.32 30.89 -40.49
C GLN A 49 3.61 30.41 -41.20
N SER A 50 4.56 29.69 -40.57
CA SER A 50 5.62 29.04 -41.38
C SER A 50 6.01 27.63 -40.93
N LEU A 51 5.83 26.70 -41.89
CA LEU A 51 6.18 25.28 -41.93
C LEU A 51 5.32 24.36 -41.03
N ASP A 52 4.52 23.50 -41.68
CA ASP A 52 3.70 22.45 -41.07
C ASP A 52 4.51 21.53 -40.13
N GLU A 53 5.81 21.39 -40.37
CA GLU A 53 6.72 20.61 -39.50
C GLU A 53 6.98 21.29 -38.16
N THR A 54 7.26 22.60 -38.14
CA THR A 54 7.48 23.37 -36.89
C THR A 54 6.22 23.38 -36.03
N ARG A 55 5.05 23.51 -36.68
CA ARG A 55 3.76 23.44 -35.98
C ARG A 55 3.50 22.06 -35.39
N LYS A 56 3.76 20.97 -36.12
CA LYS A 56 3.64 19.60 -35.59
C LYS A 56 4.57 19.38 -34.40
N GLU A 57 5.79 19.88 -34.46
CA GLU A 57 6.76 19.78 -33.37
C GLU A 57 6.28 20.53 -32.12
N THR A 58 5.79 21.77 -32.27
CA THR A 58 5.21 22.55 -31.17
C THR A 58 3.98 21.87 -30.58
N VAL A 59 3.07 21.35 -31.42
CA VAL A 59 1.89 20.60 -30.94
C VAL A 59 2.32 19.34 -30.19
N ASN A 60 3.35 18.62 -30.62
CA ASN A 60 3.86 17.46 -29.91
C ASN A 60 4.49 17.84 -28.57
N LYS A 61 5.28 18.92 -28.50
CA LYS A 61 5.87 19.42 -27.24
C LYS A 61 4.79 19.85 -26.25
N VAL A 62 3.77 20.57 -26.72
CA VAL A 62 2.62 20.97 -25.90
C VAL A 62 1.80 19.75 -25.46
N ALA A 63 1.60 18.75 -26.33
CA ALA A 63 0.94 17.50 -25.96
C ALA A 63 1.69 16.75 -24.85
N ILE A 64 3.03 16.66 -24.96
CA ILE A 64 3.87 16.04 -23.94
C ILE A 64 3.77 16.82 -22.62
N LEU A 65 3.86 18.15 -22.66
CA LEU A 65 3.74 18.98 -21.45
C LEU A 65 2.37 18.82 -20.78
N LEU A 66 1.29 18.86 -21.55
CA LEU A 66 -0.07 18.64 -21.05
C LEU A 66 -0.23 17.24 -20.47
N ALA A 67 0.34 16.21 -21.10
CA ALA A 67 0.30 14.85 -20.59
C ALA A 67 1.04 14.72 -19.27
N ILE A 68 2.23 15.32 -19.15
CA ILE A 68 3.03 15.34 -17.91
C ILE A 68 2.26 16.07 -16.80
N LEU A 69 1.75 17.29 -17.07
CA LEU A 69 1.00 18.07 -16.09
C LEU A 69 -0.27 17.32 -15.63
N SER A 70 -1.02 16.77 -16.58
CA SER A 70 -2.24 16.00 -16.27
C SER A 70 -1.93 14.76 -15.44
N PHE A 71 -0.82 14.07 -15.74
CA PHE A 71 -0.37 12.92 -14.97
C PHE A 71 -0.02 13.30 -13.52
N TYR A 72 0.69 14.41 -13.30
CA TYR A 72 0.99 14.91 -11.96
C TYR A 72 -0.26 15.32 -11.18
N ILE A 73 -1.21 16.02 -11.82
CA ILE A 73 -2.47 16.42 -11.18
C ILE A 73 -3.27 15.17 -10.78
N LEU A 74 -3.34 14.17 -11.67
CA LEU A 74 -4.02 12.92 -11.40
C LEU A 74 -3.39 12.19 -10.20
N ASP A 75 -2.06 12.05 -10.19
CA ASP A 75 -1.35 11.35 -9.12
C ASP A 75 -1.50 12.08 -7.76
N PHE A 76 -1.35 13.40 -7.74
CA PHE A 76 -1.57 14.21 -6.54
C PHE A 76 -2.99 14.04 -6.00
N SER A 77 -3.99 14.07 -6.89
CA SER A 77 -5.40 13.93 -6.50
C SER A 77 -5.70 12.54 -5.94
N LEU A 78 -5.18 11.47 -6.56
CA LEU A 78 -5.37 10.10 -6.10
C LEU A 78 -4.68 9.84 -4.77
N ASN A 79 -3.44 10.32 -4.60
CA ASN A 79 -2.71 10.18 -3.34
C ASN A 79 -3.40 10.95 -2.20
N GLY A 80 -3.92 12.16 -2.49
CA GLY A 80 -4.73 12.92 -1.53
C GLY A 80 -5.99 12.17 -1.12
N LEU A 81 -6.75 11.64 -2.08
CA LEU A 81 -7.95 10.85 -1.82
C LEU A 81 -7.64 9.60 -0.98
N GLN A 82 -6.61 8.84 -1.33
CA GLN A 82 -6.23 7.63 -0.60
C GLN A 82 -5.83 7.91 0.85
N ALA A 83 -5.07 8.97 1.10
CA ALA A 83 -4.68 9.38 2.45
C ALA A 83 -5.90 9.75 3.30
N SER A 84 -6.80 10.56 2.75
CA SER A 84 -8.01 11.00 3.45
C SER A 84 -8.97 9.84 3.74
N LEU A 85 -9.22 8.96 2.77
CA LEU A 85 -10.09 7.79 2.97
C LEU A 85 -9.55 6.84 4.05
N ARG A 86 -8.23 6.73 4.18
CA ARG A 86 -7.62 5.89 5.22
C ARG A 86 -7.75 6.51 6.62
N ASN A 87 -7.61 7.83 6.71
CA ASN A 87 -7.81 8.55 7.97
C ASN A 87 -9.28 8.52 8.39
N LEU A 88 -10.21 8.63 7.44
CA LEU A 88 -11.65 8.52 7.70
C LEU A 88 -12.01 7.24 8.43
N LEU A 89 -11.36 6.11 8.12
CA LEU A 89 -11.60 4.86 8.83
C LEU A 89 -11.24 4.95 10.32
N LEU A 90 -10.17 5.67 10.67
CA LEU A 90 -9.79 5.91 12.06
C LEU A 90 -10.73 6.89 12.77
N ASP A 91 -11.16 7.91 12.05
CA ASP A 91 -11.97 8.98 12.61
C ASP A 91 -13.41 8.52 12.89
N VAL A 92 -13.92 7.55 12.11
CA VAL A 92 -15.32 7.10 12.18
C VAL A 92 -15.50 5.80 12.95
N ALA A 93 -14.56 4.85 12.82
CA ALA A 93 -14.75 3.52 13.42
C ALA A 93 -14.47 3.55 14.93
N PRO A 94 -15.38 3.02 15.78
CA PRO A 94 -15.11 2.93 17.20
C PRO A 94 -13.91 1.99 17.48
N PRO A 95 -13.17 2.19 18.59
CA PRO A 95 -11.89 1.49 18.84
C PRO A 95 -12.00 -0.04 18.83
N ASN A 96 -13.15 -0.57 19.27
CA ASN A 96 -13.48 -2.00 19.26
C ASN A 96 -13.69 -2.57 17.85
N GLN A 97 -14.28 -1.80 16.91
CA GLN A 97 -14.55 -2.22 15.54
C GLN A 97 -13.42 -1.86 14.56
N LEU A 98 -12.47 -1.01 14.96
CA LEU A 98 -11.37 -0.56 14.11
C LEU A 98 -10.56 -1.71 13.48
N SER A 99 -10.40 -2.83 14.19
CA SER A 99 -9.71 -4.01 13.64
C SER A 99 -10.51 -4.67 12.52
N ALA A 100 -11.83 -4.76 12.66
CA ALA A 100 -12.71 -5.31 11.63
C ALA A 100 -12.83 -4.37 10.44
N GLY A 101 -12.90 -3.06 10.67
CA GLY A 101 -12.88 -2.03 9.64
C GLY A 101 -11.61 -2.09 8.79
N ASN A 102 -10.43 -2.21 9.42
CA ASN A 102 -9.16 -2.36 8.71
C ASN A 102 -9.10 -3.66 7.88
N ALA A 103 -9.67 -4.77 8.38
CA ALA A 103 -9.75 -6.01 7.62
C ALA A 103 -10.62 -5.86 6.36
N TRP A 104 -11.76 -5.17 6.46
CA TRP A 104 -12.62 -4.88 5.30
C TRP A 104 -11.97 -3.92 4.31
N HIS A 105 -11.30 -2.87 4.80
CA HIS A 105 -10.50 -1.96 3.96
C HIS A 105 -9.47 -2.73 3.13
N SER A 106 -8.68 -3.61 3.76
CA SER A 106 -7.70 -4.43 3.06
C SER A 106 -8.34 -5.36 2.01
N ARG A 107 -9.48 -5.99 2.34
CA ARG A 107 -10.23 -6.85 1.41
C ARG A 107 -10.75 -6.07 0.20
N MET A 108 -11.31 -4.88 0.41
CA MET A 108 -11.83 -4.02 -0.66
C MET A 108 -10.71 -3.54 -1.58
N THR A 109 -9.57 -3.10 -1.04
CA THR A 109 -8.40 -2.71 -1.86
C THR A 109 -7.93 -3.87 -2.74
N ASN A 110 -7.86 -5.09 -2.16
CA ASN A 110 -7.49 -6.29 -2.90
C ASN A 110 -8.50 -6.67 -3.99
N ALA A 111 -9.80 -6.56 -3.72
CA ALA A 111 -10.85 -6.75 -4.72
C ALA A 111 -10.78 -5.71 -5.85
N GLY A 112 -10.53 -4.45 -5.50
CA GLY A 112 -10.34 -3.35 -6.46
C GLY A 112 -9.16 -3.61 -7.39
N ASN A 113 -8.04 -4.11 -6.86
CA ASN A 113 -6.88 -4.49 -7.66
C ASN A 113 -7.24 -5.60 -8.68
N VAL A 114 -7.94 -6.65 -8.26
CA VAL A 114 -8.38 -7.73 -9.19
C VAL A 114 -9.25 -7.17 -10.31
N ILE A 115 -10.23 -6.34 -9.98
CA ILE A 115 -11.12 -5.73 -10.97
C ILE A 115 -10.33 -4.83 -11.93
N GLY A 116 -9.46 -3.97 -11.39
CA GLY A 116 -8.64 -3.04 -12.16
C GLY A 116 -7.72 -3.73 -13.16
N TYR A 117 -6.90 -4.68 -12.70
CA TYR A 117 -6.01 -5.43 -13.59
C TYR A 117 -6.78 -6.40 -14.50
N GLY A 118 -7.93 -6.92 -14.05
CA GLY A 118 -8.84 -7.74 -14.85
C GLY A 118 -9.34 -6.99 -16.09
N PHE A 119 -9.80 -5.74 -15.93
CA PHE A 119 -10.13 -4.88 -17.06
C PHE A 119 -8.92 -4.54 -17.93
N GLY A 120 -7.72 -4.44 -17.36
CA GLY A 120 -6.49 -4.23 -18.13
C GLY A 120 -6.11 -5.39 -19.06
N PHE A 121 -6.55 -6.62 -18.74
CA PHE A 121 -6.29 -7.82 -19.54
C PHE A 121 -7.36 -8.09 -20.61
N LEU A 122 -8.63 -7.84 -20.27
CA LEU A 122 -9.75 -8.14 -21.15
C LEU A 122 -9.74 -7.19 -22.36
N PRO A 123 -10.02 -7.67 -23.59
CA PRO A 123 -10.20 -6.80 -24.74
C PRO A 123 -11.54 -6.06 -24.61
N LEU A 124 -11.55 -4.93 -23.89
CA LEU A 124 -12.75 -4.09 -23.66
C LEU A 124 -13.42 -3.64 -24.95
N ALA A 125 -12.67 -3.57 -26.06
CA ALA A 125 -13.22 -3.30 -27.39
C ALA A 125 -14.25 -4.33 -27.90
N GLN A 126 -14.27 -5.55 -27.35
CA GLN A 126 -15.21 -6.60 -27.76
C GLN A 126 -16.50 -6.60 -26.91
N LEU A 127 -16.56 -5.84 -25.81
CA LEU A 127 -17.75 -5.75 -24.98
C LEU A 127 -18.83 -4.90 -25.67
N PRO A 128 -20.06 -5.40 -25.83
CA PRO A 128 -21.09 -4.76 -26.65
C PRO A 128 -21.50 -3.37 -26.13
N ILE A 129 -21.44 -3.15 -24.81
CA ILE A 129 -21.81 -1.88 -24.16
C ILE A 129 -20.77 -0.77 -24.42
N ILE A 130 -19.50 -1.14 -24.57
CA ILE A 130 -18.37 -0.19 -24.68
C ILE A 130 -17.99 0.06 -26.16
N ARG A 131 -18.53 -0.72 -27.09
CA ARG A 131 -18.26 -0.56 -28.53
C ARG A 131 -18.69 0.82 -29.07
N TRP A 132 -19.71 1.42 -28.47
CA TRP A 132 -20.20 2.77 -28.80
C TRP A 132 -19.18 3.87 -28.44
N VAL A 133 -18.35 3.61 -27.44
CA VAL A 133 -17.25 4.49 -27.04
C VAL A 133 -16.06 4.20 -27.97
N GLY A 134 -16.00 4.87 -29.11
CA GLY A 134 -14.84 4.79 -30.01
C GLY A 134 -13.54 5.23 -29.31
N GLY A 135 -12.40 4.64 -29.69
CA GLY A 135 -11.08 5.01 -29.15
C GLY A 135 -10.23 3.84 -28.67
N SER A 136 -9.08 4.15 -28.07
CA SER A 136 -8.11 3.17 -27.56
C SER A 136 -8.67 2.37 -26.37
N GLN A 137 -8.10 1.18 -26.13
CA GLN A 137 -8.43 0.35 -24.95
C GLN A 137 -8.24 1.14 -23.65
N PHE A 138 -7.14 1.91 -23.57
CA PHE A 138 -6.84 2.76 -22.42
C PHE A 138 -7.93 3.82 -22.16
N ARG A 139 -8.43 4.48 -23.20
CA ARG A 139 -9.51 5.47 -23.06
C ARG A 139 -10.78 4.85 -22.48
N LYS A 140 -11.15 3.66 -22.96
CA LYS A 140 -12.32 2.92 -22.47
C LYS A 140 -12.17 2.53 -21.01
N PHE A 141 -10.99 2.05 -20.62
CA PHE A 141 -10.67 1.75 -19.23
C PHE A 141 -10.79 2.98 -18.32
N CYS A 142 -10.22 4.13 -18.72
CA CYS A 142 -10.32 5.37 -17.95
C CYS A 142 -11.77 5.83 -17.71
N ILE A 143 -12.66 5.66 -18.69
CA ILE A 143 -14.08 6.04 -18.56
C ILE A 143 -14.78 5.16 -17.51
N ILE A 144 -14.53 3.85 -17.53
CA ILE A 144 -15.08 2.92 -16.53
C ILE A 144 -14.56 3.26 -15.13
N CYS A 145 -13.26 3.50 -15.00
CA CYS A 145 -12.66 3.90 -13.72
C CYS A 145 -13.24 5.21 -13.19
N MET A 146 -13.46 6.20 -14.06
CA MET A 146 -14.09 7.47 -13.68
C MET A 146 -15.50 7.26 -13.13
N PHE A 147 -16.31 6.43 -13.79
CA PHE A 147 -17.68 6.16 -13.34
C PHE A 147 -17.70 5.45 -11.97
N ILE A 148 -16.85 4.43 -11.78
CA ILE A 148 -16.72 3.73 -10.49
C ILE A 148 -16.25 4.71 -9.40
N LEU A 149 -15.27 5.57 -9.71
CA LEU A 149 -14.74 6.54 -8.76
C LEU A 149 -15.81 7.56 -8.34
N ILE A 150 -16.59 8.09 -9.28
CA ILE A 150 -17.68 9.03 -8.98
C ILE A 150 -18.73 8.38 -8.08
N ILE A 151 -19.17 7.16 -8.40
CA ILE A 151 -20.18 6.46 -7.60
C ILE A 151 -19.67 6.21 -6.18
N THR A 152 -18.45 5.68 -6.05
CA THR A 152 -17.89 5.32 -4.74
C THR A 152 -17.65 6.54 -3.85
N ILE A 153 -17.15 7.65 -4.42
CA ILE A 153 -16.98 8.91 -3.69
C ILE A 153 -18.36 9.51 -3.34
N ALA A 154 -19.32 9.51 -4.27
CA ALA A 154 -20.66 10.03 -4.01
C ALA A 154 -21.36 9.28 -2.87
N ILE A 155 -21.25 7.95 -2.82
CA ILE A 155 -21.74 7.13 -1.71
C ILE A 155 -21.08 7.55 -0.40
N THR A 156 -19.76 7.76 -0.40
CA THR A 156 -19.01 8.17 0.80
C THR A 156 -19.48 9.54 1.30
N CYS A 157 -19.62 10.52 0.41
CA CYS A 157 -20.10 11.86 0.75
C CYS A 157 -21.58 11.86 1.18
N PHE A 158 -22.41 10.97 0.65
CA PHE A 158 -23.82 10.88 1.02
C PHE A 158 -24.04 10.16 2.36
N CYS A 159 -23.24 9.14 2.65
CA CYS A 159 -23.40 8.33 3.85
C CYS A 159 -22.68 8.91 5.08
N HIS A 160 -21.83 9.93 4.91
CA HIS A 160 -21.02 10.45 6.00
C HIS A 160 -21.31 11.93 6.26
N GLU A 161 -21.75 12.22 7.48
CA GLU A 161 -22.07 13.57 7.94
C GLU A 161 -20.86 14.14 8.70
N GLU A 162 -20.39 15.32 8.30
CA GLU A 162 -19.23 15.96 8.90
C GLU A 162 -19.59 16.56 10.27
N VAL A 163 -18.78 16.27 11.29
CA VAL A 163 -18.89 16.90 12.61
C VAL A 163 -17.97 18.12 12.67
N GLU A 164 -18.52 19.30 12.95
CA GLU A 164 -17.73 20.52 13.14
C GLU A 164 -16.73 20.35 14.30
N ARG A 165 -15.44 20.35 14.01
CA ARG A 165 -14.40 20.51 15.04
C ARG A 165 -14.44 21.97 15.53
N SER A 166 -14.43 22.17 16.84
CA SER A 166 -14.47 23.52 17.41
C SER A 166 -13.31 24.37 16.88
N ASN A 167 -13.67 25.51 16.27
CA ASN A 167 -12.71 26.43 15.66
C ASN A 167 -11.88 27.11 16.75
N LYS A 168 -10.72 26.53 17.11
CA LYS A 168 -9.64 27.35 17.67
C LYS A 168 -9.04 28.15 16.52
N ALA A 169 -9.42 29.42 16.43
CA ALA A 169 -8.92 30.37 15.45
C ALA A 169 -7.40 30.58 15.62
N GLU A 170 -6.60 29.78 14.92
CA GLU A 170 -5.14 29.88 14.95
C GLU A 170 -4.62 30.74 13.78
N ASN A 171 -3.62 31.56 14.10
CA ASN A 171 -3.17 32.71 13.32
C ASN A 171 -2.49 32.28 12.00
N LYS A 172 -3.19 32.43 10.86
CA LYS A 172 -2.84 31.89 9.52
C LYS A 172 -1.48 32.31 8.91
N ARG A 173 -0.65 33.13 9.57
CA ARG A 173 0.55 33.73 8.95
C ARG A 173 1.80 32.82 8.96
N ASN A 174 1.84 31.79 9.80
CA ASN A 174 2.98 30.86 9.93
C ASN A 174 2.65 29.40 9.59
N GLY A 175 1.44 29.11 9.11
CA GLY A 175 0.86 27.76 9.07
C GLY A 175 1.74 26.69 8.39
N LEU A 176 2.33 26.96 7.22
CA LEU A 176 3.19 25.95 6.55
C LEU A 176 4.47 25.63 7.33
N ARG A 177 5.12 26.65 7.89
CA ARG A 177 6.35 26.45 8.68
C ARG A 177 6.05 25.75 10.00
N GLU A 178 4.91 26.08 10.59
CA GLU A 178 4.39 25.46 11.81
C GLU A 178 3.98 24.01 11.57
N ILE A 179 3.30 23.69 10.46
CA ILE A 179 3.01 22.32 10.04
C ILE A 179 4.30 21.52 9.84
N VAL A 180 5.30 22.09 9.14
CA VAL A 180 6.58 21.41 8.92
C VAL A 180 7.33 21.19 10.24
N ASN A 181 7.34 22.17 11.13
CA ASN A 181 7.95 22.04 12.46
C ASN A 181 7.20 21.00 13.31
N ASN A 182 5.87 20.99 13.30
CA ASN A 182 5.05 20.01 14.00
C ASN A 182 5.26 18.59 13.45
N ILE A 183 5.38 18.42 12.13
CA ILE A 183 5.72 17.14 11.50
C ILE A 183 7.14 16.71 11.91
N ARG A 184 8.10 17.63 11.91
CA ARG A 184 9.49 17.35 12.31
C ARG A 184 9.56 16.93 13.78
N ASP A 185 8.92 17.69 14.67
CA ASP A 185 8.90 17.43 16.10
C ASP A 185 8.17 16.14 16.40
N ALA A 186 7.03 15.89 15.74
CA ALA A 186 6.36 14.60 15.83
C ALA A 186 7.30 13.49 15.35
N ALA A 187 7.88 13.59 14.14
CA ALA A 187 8.81 12.60 13.55
C ALA A 187 9.98 12.23 14.47
N LEU A 188 10.50 13.20 15.21
CA LEU A 188 11.60 13.01 16.16
C LEU A 188 11.13 12.45 17.52
N ARG A 189 9.90 12.78 17.95
CA ARG A 189 9.32 12.35 19.22
C ARG A 189 8.50 11.06 19.14
N LEU A 190 8.40 10.41 17.96
CA LEU A 190 7.63 9.17 17.84
C LEU A 190 8.15 8.07 18.77
N PRO A 191 7.23 7.28 19.37
CA PRO A 191 7.60 6.07 20.11
C PRO A 191 8.50 5.15 19.27
N MET A 192 9.49 4.54 19.94
CA MET A 192 10.44 3.63 19.30
C MET A 192 9.80 2.51 18.46
N PRO A 193 8.67 1.89 18.87
CA PRO A 193 7.99 0.87 18.05
C PRO A 193 7.56 1.41 16.68
N ILE A 194 6.97 2.60 16.66
CA ILE A 194 6.39 3.21 15.46
C ILE A 194 7.49 3.68 14.51
N ARG A 195 8.55 4.30 15.04
CA ARG A 195 9.72 4.69 14.25
C ARG A 195 10.35 3.49 13.55
N ARG A 196 10.43 2.33 14.22
CA ARG A 196 10.96 1.09 13.60
C ARG A 196 10.10 0.63 12.44
N VAL A 197 8.77 0.65 12.57
CA VAL A 197 7.86 0.29 11.46
C VAL A 197 8.04 1.24 10.27
N CYS A 198 8.11 2.56 10.51
CA CYS A 198 8.38 3.53 9.45
C CYS A 198 9.72 3.29 8.76
N CYS A 199 10.78 2.95 9.50
CA CYS A 199 12.07 2.61 8.90
C CYS A 199 12.00 1.37 8.01
N VAL A 200 11.29 0.32 8.43
CA VAL A 200 11.11 -0.87 7.57
C VAL A 200 10.30 -0.52 6.33
N GLN A 201 9.24 0.29 6.49
CA GLN A 201 8.41 0.73 5.38
C GLN A 201 9.20 1.56 4.36
N LEU A 202 10.16 2.37 4.82
CA LEU A 202 11.10 3.11 3.96
C LEU A 202 11.83 2.15 3.01
N PHE A 203 12.48 1.11 3.55
CA PHE A 203 13.19 0.10 2.76
C PHE A 203 12.25 -0.75 1.89
N ALA A 204 11.07 -1.10 2.42
CA ALA A 204 10.07 -1.87 1.70
C ALA A 204 9.57 -1.10 0.46
N SER A 205 9.22 0.18 0.64
CA SER A 205 8.80 1.10 -0.42
C SER A 205 9.83 1.22 -1.53
N MET A 206 11.13 1.26 -1.18
CA MET A 206 12.21 1.33 -2.18
C MET A 206 12.22 0.15 -3.16
N GLY A 207 11.75 -1.04 -2.75
CA GLY A 207 11.60 -2.19 -3.64
C GLY A 207 10.24 -2.29 -4.32
N TRP A 208 9.17 -1.87 -3.65
CA TRP A 208 7.82 -1.94 -4.21
C TRP A 208 7.59 -0.95 -5.35
N PHE A 209 8.13 0.28 -5.29
CA PHE A 209 7.92 1.25 -6.37
C PHE A 209 8.48 0.79 -7.71
N PRO A 210 9.76 0.37 -7.82
CA PRO A 210 10.28 -0.15 -9.07
C PRO A 210 9.47 -1.31 -9.62
N PHE A 211 9.01 -2.21 -8.75
CA PHE A 211 8.16 -3.33 -9.16
C PHE A 211 6.83 -2.86 -9.75
N LEU A 212 6.10 -1.98 -9.04
CA LEU A 212 4.78 -1.54 -9.47
C LEU A 212 4.83 -0.74 -10.78
N PHE A 213 5.90 0.03 -11.01
CA PHE A 213 6.04 0.82 -12.24
C PHE A 213 6.55 0.01 -13.43
N TYR A 214 7.49 -0.92 -13.21
CA TYR A 214 8.20 -1.58 -14.31
C TYR A 214 7.84 -3.05 -14.52
N SER A 215 6.91 -3.64 -13.76
CA SER A 215 6.51 -5.06 -13.91
C SER A 215 6.00 -5.40 -15.31
N THR A 216 5.13 -4.57 -15.89
CA THR A 216 4.59 -4.78 -17.23
C THR A 216 5.66 -4.58 -18.30
N THR A 217 6.54 -3.59 -18.12
CA THR A 217 7.70 -3.35 -18.98
C THR A 217 8.70 -4.52 -18.91
N TYR A 218 8.92 -5.10 -17.74
CA TYR A 218 9.78 -6.27 -17.54
C TYR A 218 9.31 -7.46 -18.36
N ILE A 219 8.00 -7.75 -18.36
CA ILE A 219 7.43 -8.80 -19.22
C ILE A 219 7.66 -8.49 -20.70
N GLY A 220 7.52 -7.23 -21.11
CA GLY A 220 7.83 -6.80 -22.47
C GLY A 220 9.29 -7.07 -22.84
N GLN A 221 10.24 -6.81 -21.95
CA GLN A 221 11.66 -7.11 -22.16
C GLN A 221 11.95 -8.61 -22.23
N VAL A 222 11.36 -9.41 -21.33
CA VAL A 222 11.52 -10.87 -21.36
C VAL A 222 10.91 -11.47 -22.64
N MET A 223 9.76 -10.96 -23.08
CA MET A 223 9.13 -11.37 -24.34
C MET A 223 10.01 -11.03 -25.55
N ALA A 224 10.60 -9.84 -25.56
CA ALA A 224 11.51 -9.44 -26.62
C ALA A 224 12.76 -10.34 -26.66
N ALA A 225 13.29 -10.71 -25.50
CA ALA A 225 14.42 -11.64 -25.38
C ALA A 225 14.07 -13.08 -25.82
N GLU A 226 12.85 -13.55 -25.52
CA GLU A 226 12.39 -14.89 -25.90
C GLU A 226 12.15 -15.02 -27.41
N ILE A 227 11.55 -13.99 -28.04
CA ILE A 227 11.25 -13.99 -29.48
C ILE A 227 12.49 -13.61 -30.32
N GLY A 228 13.46 -12.91 -29.74
CA GLY A 228 14.63 -12.40 -30.46
C GLY A 228 14.34 -11.17 -31.33
N GLN A 229 13.16 -10.56 -31.18
CA GLN A 229 12.71 -9.38 -31.93
C GLN A 229 11.87 -8.47 -31.02
N GLU A 230 11.73 -7.20 -31.39
CA GLU A 230 10.82 -6.27 -30.71
C GLU A 230 9.35 -6.72 -30.86
N PRO A 231 8.66 -7.04 -29.74
CA PRO A 231 7.28 -7.48 -29.76
C PRO A 231 6.33 -6.30 -30.01
N ASP A 232 5.13 -6.61 -30.49
CA ASP A 232 4.07 -5.60 -30.60
C ASP A 232 3.73 -5.01 -29.22
N HIS A 233 3.64 -3.68 -29.14
CA HIS A 233 3.44 -2.96 -27.88
C HIS A 233 2.12 -3.33 -27.21
N GLU A 234 1.06 -3.56 -27.98
CA GLU A 234 -0.25 -3.96 -27.45
C GLU A 234 -0.20 -5.38 -26.89
N LEU A 235 0.49 -6.30 -27.58
CA LEU A 235 0.69 -7.68 -27.12
C LEU A 235 1.52 -7.74 -25.83
N ALA A 236 2.64 -7.01 -25.78
CA ALA A 236 3.50 -6.92 -24.59
C ALA A 236 2.73 -6.36 -23.39
N THR A 237 1.98 -5.28 -23.60
CA THR A 237 1.14 -4.66 -22.55
C THR A 237 0.07 -5.63 -22.07
N ARG A 238 -0.62 -6.34 -22.98
CA ARG A 238 -1.67 -7.30 -22.61
C ARG A 238 -1.13 -8.48 -21.82
N ARG A 239 0.04 -9.00 -22.17
CA ARG A 239 0.71 -10.06 -21.40
C ARG A 239 1.22 -9.57 -20.05
N GLY A 240 1.73 -8.34 -19.97
CA GLY A 240 2.05 -7.68 -18.71
C GLY A 240 0.85 -7.57 -17.78
N ASN A 241 -0.28 -7.09 -18.30
CA ASN A 241 -1.53 -6.96 -17.55
C ASN A 241 -2.09 -8.33 -17.11
N PHE A 242 -1.91 -9.38 -17.91
CA PHE A 242 -2.27 -10.75 -17.52
C PHE A 242 -1.46 -11.24 -16.31
N ALA A 243 -0.15 -10.97 -16.25
CA ALA A 243 0.63 -11.32 -15.08
C ALA A 243 0.23 -10.51 -13.84
N MET A 244 -0.04 -9.20 -14.01
CA MET A 244 -0.53 -8.33 -12.92
C MET A 244 -1.93 -8.72 -12.42
N SER A 245 -2.78 -9.30 -13.28
CA SER A 245 -4.06 -9.85 -12.85
C SER A 245 -3.88 -11.12 -12.03
N LEU A 246 -2.98 -12.04 -12.43
CA LEU A 246 -2.62 -13.21 -11.62
C LEU A 246 -1.99 -12.83 -10.27
N TYR A 247 -1.08 -11.85 -10.27
CA TYR A 247 -0.52 -11.23 -9.06
C TYR A 247 -1.61 -10.80 -8.09
N SER A 248 -2.66 -10.16 -8.60
CA SER A 248 -3.75 -9.69 -7.76
C SER A 248 -4.62 -10.81 -7.23
N VAL A 249 -4.93 -11.83 -8.06
CA VAL A 249 -5.65 -13.02 -7.61
C VAL A 249 -4.90 -13.74 -6.49
N VAL A 250 -3.60 -13.98 -6.67
CA VAL A 250 -2.75 -14.58 -5.63
C VAL A 250 -2.71 -13.70 -4.39
N GLY A 251 -2.65 -12.38 -4.56
CA GLY A 251 -2.73 -11.42 -3.45
C GLY A 251 -4.03 -11.50 -2.66
N VAL A 252 -5.19 -11.64 -3.33
CA VAL A 252 -6.48 -11.79 -2.64
C VAL A 252 -6.59 -13.12 -1.93
N ILE A 253 -6.19 -14.23 -2.56
CA ILE A 253 -6.20 -15.55 -1.94
C ILE A 253 -5.31 -15.54 -0.71
N THR A 254 -4.11 -14.97 -0.82
CA THR A 254 -3.18 -14.88 0.32
C THR A 254 -3.73 -13.96 1.40
N GLY A 255 -4.22 -12.77 1.04
CA GLY A 255 -4.77 -11.80 2.01
C GLY A 255 -6.04 -12.27 2.71
N THR A 256 -6.78 -13.21 2.13
CA THR A 256 -7.94 -13.83 2.78
C THR A 256 -7.54 -15.03 3.64
N VAL A 257 -6.72 -15.93 3.11
CA VAL A 257 -6.33 -17.18 3.81
C VAL A 257 -5.35 -16.90 4.95
N LEU A 258 -4.36 -16.03 4.75
CA LEU A 258 -3.25 -15.84 5.68
C LEU A 258 -3.70 -15.34 7.06
N PRO A 259 -4.59 -14.33 7.21
CA PRO A 259 -5.09 -13.95 8.54
C PRO A 259 -5.81 -15.10 9.25
N HIS A 260 -6.56 -15.93 8.51
CA HIS A 260 -7.20 -17.11 9.11
C HIS A 260 -6.18 -18.13 9.61
N LEU A 261 -5.09 -18.36 8.87
CA LEU A 261 -4.01 -19.25 9.31
C LEU A 261 -3.28 -18.72 10.56
N VAL A 262 -3.03 -17.41 10.61
CA VAL A 262 -2.32 -16.77 11.73
C VAL A 262 -3.13 -16.82 13.03
N TYR A 263 -4.45 -16.71 12.94
CA TYR A 263 -5.36 -16.76 14.09
C TYR A 263 -6.14 -18.08 14.20
N SER A 264 -5.68 -19.16 13.57
CA SER A 264 -6.44 -20.41 13.42
C SER A 264 -6.84 -21.09 14.75
N ASP A 265 -6.15 -20.79 15.84
CA ASP A 265 -6.55 -21.35 17.14
C ASP A 265 -7.71 -20.56 17.76
N ARG A 266 -8.93 -21.01 17.46
CA ARG A 266 -10.17 -20.45 18.02
C ARG A 266 -10.18 -20.44 19.55
N ARG A 267 -9.39 -21.29 20.21
CA ARG A 267 -9.27 -21.34 21.67
C ARG A 267 -8.63 -20.06 22.20
N LEU A 268 -7.54 -19.62 21.56
CA LEU A 268 -6.82 -18.37 21.86
C LEU A 268 -7.62 -17.11 21.53
N GLN A 269 -8.53 -17.17 20.56
CA GLN A 269 -9.44 -16.05 20.28
C GLN A 269 -10.48 -15.85 21.39
N ARG A 270 -10.97 -16.93 22.03
CA ARG A 270 -11.90 -16.81 23.17
C ARG A 270 -11.24 -16.19 24.40
N LEU A 271 -9.93 -16.39 24.58
CA LEU A 271 -9.14 -15.68 25.59
C LEU A 271 -9.18 -14.16 25.38
N LYS A 272 -9.38 -13.65 24.15
CA LYS A 272 -9.35 -12.20 23.85
C LYS A 272 -10.59 -11.43 24.33
N THR A 273 -11.64 -12.11 24.79
CA THR A 273 -12.86 -11.45 25.27
C THR A 273 -12.60 -10.82 26.63
N ASP A 274 -13.03 -9.57 26.85
CA ASP A 274 -12.87 -8.79 28.10
C ASP A 274 -13.18 -9.64 29.34
N VAL A 275 -12.14 -10.17 29.98
CA VAL A 275 -12.19 -10.66 31.35
C VAL A 275 -11.43 -9.60 32.15
N ASP A 276 -11.99 -9.18 33.28
CA ASP A 276 -11.36 -8.25 34.21
C ASP A 276 -9.92 -8.72 34.51
N GLU A 277 -8.93 -7.83 34.50
CA GLU A 277 -7.50 -8.20 34.69
C GLU A 277 -7.29 -9.00 35.99
N ASP A 278 -8.08 -8.69 37.03
CA ASP A 278 -8.04 -9.38 38.32
C ASP A 278 -8.69 -10.79 38.29
N ALA A 279 -9.62 -11.03 37.37
CA ALA A 279 -10.31 -12.31 37.20
C ALA A 279 -9.61 -13.24 36.19
N GLU A 280 -8.68 -12.70 35.39
CA GLU A 280 -7.97 -13.39 34.32
C GLU A 280 -7.30 -14.72 34.75
N PRO A 281 -6.43 -14.78 35.78
CA PRO A 281 -5.73 -16.02 36.13
C PRO A 281 -6.68 -17.13 36.62
N SER A 282 -7.79 -16.75 37.27
CA SER A 282 -8.81 -17.71 37.73
C SER A 282 -9.59 -18.31 36.57
N TRP A 283 -9.93 -17.49 35.57
CA TRP A 283 -10.61 -17.90 34.36
C TRP A 283 -9.73 -18.80 33.48
N LEU A 284 -8.44 -18.50 33.36
CA LEU A 284 -7.48 -19.34 32.66
C LEU A 284 -7.38 -20.74 33.27
N ARG A 285 -7.31 -20.84 34.61
CA ARG A 285 -7.31 -22.13 35.33
C ARG A 285 -8.58 -22.93 35.06
N GLU A 286 -9.74 -22.29 35.12
CA GLU A 286 -11.02 -22.96 34.86
C GLU A 286 -11.13 -23.45 33.41
N THR A 287 -10.70 -22.62 32.45
CA THR A 287 -10.67 -22.98 31.04
C THR A 287 -9.71 -24.16 30.77
N PHE A 288 -8.55 -24.17 31.43
CA PHE A 288 -7.59 -25.26 31.34
C PHE A 288 -8.15 -26.57 31.91
N ARG A 289 -8.82 -26.52 33.06
CA ARG A 289 -9.52 -27.68 33.65
C ARG A 289 -10.57 -28.25 32.71
N GLN A 290 -11.35 -27.39 32.06
CA GLN A 290 -12.34 -27.81 31.07
C GLN A 290 -11.67 -28.52 29.88
N TRP A 291 -10.54 -28.01 29.37
CA TRP A 291 -9.81 -28.67 28.28
C TRP A 291 -9.24 -30.02 28.69
N LYS A 292 -8.74 -30.15 29.93
CA LYS A 292 -8.26 -31.41 30.49
C LYS A 292 -9.40 -32.42 30.62
N ALA A 293 -10.56 -31.99 31.12
CA ALA A 293 -11.76 -32.82 31.24
C ALA A 293 -12.30 -33.28 29.86
N ASP A 294 -12.33 -32.38 28.88
CA ASP A 294 -12.77 -32.71 27.51
C ASP A 294 -11.80 -33.65 26.80
N ALA A 295 -10.48 -33.49 27.01
CA ALA A 295 -9.46 -34.39 26.48
C ALA A 295 -9.59 -35.80 27.10
N ALA A 296 -9.82 -35.87 28.41
CA ALA A 296 -10.07 -37.12 29.13
C ALA A 296 -11.35 -37.82 28.63
N ARG A 297 -12.45 -37.07 28.43
CA ARG A 297 -13.71 -37.61 27.87
C ARG A 297 -13.54 -38.18 26.46
N GLN A 298 -12.64 -37.60 25.66
CA GLN A 298 -12.39 -38.04 24.29
C GLN A 298 -11.26 -39.08 24.17
N GLY A 299 -10.62 -39.46 25.28
CA GLY A 299 -9.49 -40.42 25.28
C GLY A 299 -8.28 -39.95 24.47
N LYS A 300 -8.10 -38.64 24.28
CA LYS A 300 -7.00 -38.06 23.48
C LYS A 300 -6.00 -37.35 24.39
N PRO A 301 -4.69 -37.35 24.06
CA PRO A 301 -3.72 -36.56 24.79
C PRO A 301 -4.05 -35.07 24.70
N LEU A 302 -3.85 -34.33 25.81
CA LEU A 302 -4.10 -32.90 25.88
C LEU A 302 -3.19 -32.17 24.88
N ARG A 303 -3.77 -31.62 23.82
CA ARG A 303 -3.07 -30.75 22.87
C ARG A 303 -3.24 -29.31 23.30
N LEU A 304 -2.16 -28.72 23.78
CA LEU A 304 -2.09 -27.30 24.10
C LEU A 304 -2.17 -26.46 22.82
N PRO A 305 -2.80 -25.26 22.88
CA PRO A 305 -2.77 -24.30 21.78
C PRO A 305 -1.32 -23.99 21.37
N THR A 306 -1.03 -24.00 20.07
CA THR A 306 0.31 -23.61 19.59
C THR A 306 0.47 -22.10 19.63
N ALA A 307 1.68 -21.63 19.96
CA ALA A 307 1.98 -20.21 19.94
C ALA A 307 1.68 -19.58 18.56
N PRO A 308 0.97 -18.44 18.49
CA PRO A 308 0.70 -17.80 17.22
C PRO A 308 2.00 -17.36 16.56
N ILE A 309 2.04 -17.44 15.23
CA ILE A 309 3.17 -16.96 14.45
C ILE A 309 3.23 -15.44 14.59
N LEU A 310 4.37 -14.94 15.05
CA LEU A 310 4.58 -13.51 15.26
C LEU A 310 4.40 -12.73 13.95
N MET A 311 3.64 -11.65 13.96
CA MET A 311 3.37 -10.76 12.83
C MET A 311 4.65 -10.27 12.18
N ARG A 312 5.68 -9.94 12.98
CA ARG A 312 6.99 -9.57 12.45
C ARG A 312 7.66 -10.71 11.66
N ASN A 313 7.44 -11.97 12.05
CA ASN A 313 8.06 -13.13 11.40
C ASN A 313 7.40 -13.37 10.04
N ILE A 314 6.09 -13.21 9.96
CA ILE A 314 5.33 -13.24 8.70
C ILE A 314 5.81 -12.11 7.79
N TRP A 315 5.95 -10.89 8.33
CA TRP A 315 6.40 -9.74 7.56
C TRP A 315 7.83 -9.89 7.05
N SER A 316 8.78 -10.25 7.92
CA SER A 316 10.16 -10.49 7.52
C SER A 316 10.28 -11.67 6.56
N GLY A 317 9.52 -12.75 6.74
CA GLY A 317 9.42 -13.87 5.81
C GLY A 317 8.94 -13.44 4.42
N ALA A 318 7.90 -12.61 4.35
CA ALA A 318 7.41 -12.05 3.10
C ALA A 318 8.44 -11.13 2.42
N MET A 319 9.20 -10.34 3.19
CA MET A 319 10.29 -9.52 2.64
C MET A 319 11.46 -10.37 2.13
N PHE A 320 11.81 -11.46 2.82
CA PHE A 320 12.82 -12.41 2.31
C PHE A 320 12.35 -13.08 1.04
N LEU A 321 11.08 -13.51 0.98
CA LEU A 321 10.48 -14.07 -0.23
C LEU A 321 10.48 -13.07 -1.38
N PHE A 322 10.11 -11.80 -1.12
CA PHE A 322 10.16 -10.73 -2.10
C PHE A 322 11.58 -10.54 -2.64
N ALA A 323 12.58 -10.43 -1.75
CA ALA A 323 13.98 -10.26 -2.15
C ALA A 323 14.47 -11.45 -2.98
N PHE A 324 14.16 -12.67 -2.55
CA PHE A 324 14.49 -13.89 -3.29
C PHE A 324 13.88 -13.90 -4.69
N LEU A 325 12.59 -13.55 -4.81
CA LEU A 325 11.91 -13.43 -6.10
C LEU A 325 12.58 -12.36 -6.96
N MET A 326 12.93 -11.19 -6.43
CA MET A 326 13.62 -10.15 -7.19
C MET A 326 15.01 -10.58 -7.68
N PHE A 327 15.76 -11.35 -6.89
CA PHE A 327 17.03 -11.94 -7.34
C PHE A 327 16.83 -13.09 -8.35
N SER A 328 15.68 -13.79 -8.32
CA SER A 328 15.38 -14.84 -9.30
C SER A 328 15.33 -14.32 -10.74
N THR A 329 15.17 -13.00 -10.94
CA THR A 329 15.24 -12.33 -12.26
C THR A 329 16.56 -12.53 -13.00
N PHE A 330 17.62 -13.05 -12.37
CA PHE A 330 18.82 -13.51 -13.07
C PHE A 330 18.57 -14.75 -13.95
N PHE A 331 17.62 -15.59 -13.57
CA PHE A 331 17.38 -16.90 -14.18
C PHE A 331 16.15 -16.94 -15.09
N VAL A 332 15.28 -15.93 -14.98
CA VAL A 332 14.06 -15.83 -15.78
C VAL A 332 14.39 -15.50 -17.22
N LYS A 333 14.08 -16.42 -18.14
CA LYS A 333 14.32 -16.24 -19.60
C LYS A 333 13.06 -16.33 -20.45
N THR A 334 11.96 -16.84 -19.89
CA THR A 334 10.70 -17.03 -20.63
C THR A 334 9.57 -16.22 -20.02
N VAL A 335 8.59 -15.84 -20.86
CA VAL A 335 7.40 -15.09 -20.43
C VAL A 335 6.60 -15.88 -19.39
N THR A 336 6.54 -17.20 -19.51
CA THR A 336 5.87 -18.06 -18.52
C THR A 336 6.55 -17.98 -17.16
N GLN A 337 7.89 -18.06 -17.12
CA GLN A 337 8.65 -17.89 -15.87
C GLN A 337 8.46 -16.50 -15.27
N ALA A 338 8.49 -15.45 -16.10
CA ALA A 338 8.26 -14.07 -15.65
C ALA A 338 6.84 -13.89 -15.08
N THR A 339 5.85 -14.55 -15.68
CA THR A 339 4.46 -14.52 -15.21
C THR A 339 4.31 -15.21 -13.85
N ILE A 340 4.95 -16.37 -13.65
CA ILE A 340 4.96 -17.07 -12.35
C ILE A 340 5.69 -16.23 -11.29
N PHE A 341 6.83 -15.63 -11.65
CA PHE A 341 7.56 -14.73 -10.76
C PHE A 341 6.68 -13.56 -10.28
N ILE A 342 6.01 -12.87 -11.20
CA ILE A 342 5.11 -11.75 -10.87
C ILE A 342 3.91 -12.23 -10.06
N SER A 343 3.33 -13.38 -10.37
CA SER A 343 2.16 -13.88 -9.62
C SER A 343 2.51 -14.21 -8.16
N LEU A 344 3.68 -14.81 -7.91
CA LEU A 344 4.15 -15.14 -6.55
C LEU A 344 4.40 -13.89 -5.69
N LEU A 345 4.79 -12.77 -6.31
CA LEU A 345 4.93 -11.49 -5.60
C LEU A 345 3.59 -10.99 -5.03
N GLY A 346 2.45 -11.49 -5.53
CA GLY A 346 1.12 -11.22 -4.99
C GLY A 346 1.00 -11.64 -3.52
N MET A 347 1.64 -12.75 -3.13
CA MET A 347 1.66 -13.20 -1.73
C MET A 347 2.36 -12.18 -0.84
N CYS A 348 3.49 -11.62 -1.32
CA CYS A 348 4.26 -10.62 -0.59
C CYS A 348 3.49 -9.31 -0.46
N TRP A 349 2.72 -8.92 -1.49
CA TRP A 349 1.90 -7.73 -1.49
C TRP A 349 0.78 -7.78 -0.45
N ALA A 350 0.12 -8.93 -0.34
CA ALA A 350 -0.93 -9.14 0.66
C ALA A 350 -0.42 -8.88 2.08
N VAL A 351 0.79 -9.35 2.39
CA VAL A 351 1.44 -9.11 3.69
C VAL A 351 1.83 -7.64 3.85
N ALA A 352 2.39 -7.02 2.81
CA ALA A 352 2.82 -5.62 2.82
C ALA A 352 1.67 -4.62 3.04
N MET A 353 0.47 -4.94 2.56
CA MET A 353 -0.73 -4.11 2.74
C MET A 353 -1.47 -4.35 4.05
N TRP A 354 -1.18 -5.44 4.76
CA TRP A 354 -1.91 -5.83 5.96
C TRP A 354 -1.10 -5.67 7.24
N VAL A 355 0.10 -6.26 7.29
CA VAL A 355 0.85 -6.39 8.55
C VAL A 355 1.37 -5.05 9.08
N PRO A 356 2.00 -4.16 8.29
CA PRO A 356 2.48 -2.88 8.81
C PRO A 356 1.35 -2.05 9.42
N PHE A 357 0.21 -1.98 8.75
CA PHE A 357 -0.95 -1.24 9.25
C PHE A 357 -1.54 -1.86 10.51
N THR A 358 -1.64 -3.19 10.58
CA THR A 358 -2.13 -3.86 11.78
C THR A 358 -1.24 -3.56 12.99
N ILE A 359 0.09 -3.67 12.82
CA ILE A 359 1.07 -3.36 13.86
C ILE A 359 0.98 -1.88 14.28
N MET A 360 0.92 -0.96 13.31
CA MET A 360 0.82 0.48 13.57
C MET A 360 -0.43 0.83 14.38
N MET A 361 -1.59 0.29 13.97
CA MET A 361 -2.86 0.57 14.63
C MET A 361 -2.91 -0.01 16.03
N GLU A 362 -2.27 -1.15 16.27
CA GLU A 362 -2.21 -1.74 17.60
C GLU A 362 -1.38 -0.92 18.58
N PHE A 363 -0.23 -0.39 18.13
CA PHE A 363 0.58 0.53 18.95
C PHE A 363 -0.08 1.90 19.16
N LEU A 364 -1.03 2.28 18.30
CA LEU A 364 -1.82 3.51 18.45
C LEU A 364 -2.99 3.35 19.44
N LYS A 365 -3.43 2.11 19.71
CA LYS A 365 -4.55 1.83 20.62
C LYS A 365 -4.17 1.93 22.09
N GLU A 366 -2.89 1.88 22.40
CA GLU A 366 -2.41 1.95 23.77
C GLU A 366 -2.38 3.42 24.22
N PRO A 367 -3.26 3.87 25.13
CA PRO A 367 -2.98 5.10 25.86
C PRO A 367 -1.65 4.87 26.58
N ALA A 368 -0.74 5.84 26.52
CA ALA A 368 0.51 5.76 27.29
C ALA A 368 0.15 5.34 28.71
N ALA A 369 0.56 4.13 29.11
CA ALA A 369 0.30 3.63 30.45
C ALA A 369 0.75 4.72 31.43
N PRO A 370 -0.06 5.07 32.45
CA PRO A 370 0.40 5.99 33.47
C PRO A 370 1.71 5.41 34.00
N ALA A 371 2.80 6.19 33.88
CA ALA A 371 4.10 5.77 34.36
C ALA A 371 3.91 5.32 35.81
N HIS A 372 3.99 4.01 36.04
CA HIS A 372 4.00 3.49 37.39
C HIS A 372 5.25 4.07 38.01
N ASN A 373 5.05 5.01 38.94
CA ASN A 373 6.11 5.55 39.77
C ASN A 373 6.68 4.38 40.58
N GLU A 374 7.69 3.71 40.03
CA GLU A 374 8.67 2.96 40.79
C GLU A 374 9.49 3.97 41.60
N ALA A 375 8.90 4.46 42.69
CA ALA A 375 9.61 5.17 43.72
C ALA A 375 8.97 4.85 45.07
N THR A 376 9.76 4.17 45.91
CA THR A 376 9.61 4.07 47.38
C THR A 376 8.57 3.09 47.93
N ALA A 377 8.76 1.80 47.64
CA ALA A 377 8.51 0.76 48.67
C ALA A 377 9.69 0.77 49.66
N SER A 378 9.69 1.71 50.60
CA SER A 378 10.53 1.65 51.81
C SER A 378 10.13 2.75 52.78
N ARG A 379 9.94 2.35 54.05
CA ARG A 379 9.76 3.18 55.28
C ARG A 379 8.30 3.58 55.56
N HIS A 380 7.64 3.28 56.68
CA HIS A 380 8.03 2.74 57.98
C HIS A 380 6.83 1.99 58.59
N ALA A 381 7.04 0.74 59.03
CA ALA A 381 6.24 0.18 60.11
C ALA A 381 6.77 0.77 61.42
N ILE A 382 5.99 1.65 62.06
CA ILE A 382 6.14 1.94 63.48
C ILE A 382 4.77 1.70 64.11
N CYS A 383 4.72 0.61 64.86
CA CYS A 383 3.69 0.28 65.81
C CYS A 383 3.77 1.27 66.98
N ASN A 384 2.65 1.79 67.46
CA ASN A 384 2.49 2.23 68.84
C ASN A 384 1.01 2.14 69.23
N GLU A 385 0.71 1.17 70.10
CA GLU A 385 -0.50 1.12 70.92
C GLU A 385 -0.48 2.21 71.99
N SER A 386 -1.60 2.90 72.23
CA SER A 386 -2.19 3.09 73.58
C SER A 386 -3.57 3.79 73.57
N ALA A 387 -4.57 3.05 74.06
CA ALA A 387 -5.72 3.47 74.90
C ALA A 387 -6.95 4.25 74.30
N PRO A 388 -8.15 4.12 74.91
CA PRO A 388 -9.44 4.05 74.19
C PRO A 388 -10.49 5.15 74.49
N THR A 389 -11.54 5.18 73.63
CA THR A 389 -12.94 5.68 73.83
C THR A 389 -13.21 7.21 73.91
N PRO A 390 -14.45 7.72 73.64
CA PRO A 390 -15.71 6.99 73.40
C PRO A 390 -16.49 7.33 72.12
N VAL A 391 -17.42 6.40 71.87
CA VAL A 391 -18.58 6.44 70.99
C VAL A 391 -19.44 7.69 71.22
N VAL A 392 -19.80 8.39 70.14
CA VAL A 392 -21.02 9.19 70.06
C VAL A 392 -21.86 8.63 68.92
N CYS A 393 -22.91 7.89 69.29
CA CYS A 393 -24.05 7.66 68.42
C CYS A 393 -24.85 8.96 68.33
N GLN A 394 -25.08 9.46 67.11
CA GLN A 394 -26.25 10.28 66.83
C GLN A 394 -27.03 9.66 65.69
N SER A 395 -28.31 9.46 66.02
CA SER A 395 -29.36 8.83 65.26
C SER A 395 -30.17 9.88 64.49
N ASP A 396 -30.79 9.41 63.42
CA ASP A 396 -31.99 9.91 62.74
C ASP A 396 -31.89 11.11 61.79
N GLY A 397 -32.36 10.87 60.55
CA GLY A 397 -32.74 11.94 59.63
C GLY A 397 -32.71 11.60 58.14
N GLU A 398 -33.55 10.65 57.72
CA GLU A 398 -34.30 10.61 56.45
C GLU A 398 -33.67 11.13 55.12
N ARG A 399 -33.74 10.25 54.10
CA ARG A 399 -33.67 10.49 52.63
C ARG A 399 -32.28 10.42 52.00
N THR A 400 -31.92 9.21 51.59
CA THR A 400 -31.03 8.92 50.46
C THR A 400 -31.71 9.27 49.12
N PRO A 401 -31.22 10.23 48.33
CA PRO A 401 -31.45 10.26 46.90
C PRO A 401 -30.34 9.47 46.19
N LEU A 402 -30.74 8.56 45.31
CA LEU A 402 -29.89 7.83 44.38
C LEU A 402 -29.05 8.82 43.56
N LEU A 403 -27.72 8.72 43.64
CA LEU A 403 -26.81 9.48 42.77
C LEU A 403 -26.97 8.99 41.33
N ARG A 404 -27.68 9.81 40.54
CA ARG A 404 -27.69 9.76 39.08
C ARG A 404 -26.30 10.15 38.59
N GLN A 405 -25.53 9.16 38.15
CA GLN A 405 -24.28 9.35 37.43
C GLN A 405 -24.56 10.14 36.15
N LYS A 406 -24.29 11.44 36.18
CA LYS A 406 -24.30 12.31 35.01
C LYS A 406 -22.85 12.73 34.77
N SER A 407 -22.24 12.13 33.76
CA SER A 407 -21.05 12.68 33.11
C SER A 407 -21.40 14.07 32.61
N SER A 408 -20.74 15.09 33.15
CA SER A 408 -20.77 16.43 32.60
C SER A 408 -19.40 17.05 32.85
N ASP A 409 -18.61 17.06 31.78
CA ASP A 409 -17.74 18.19 31.47
C ASP A 409 -18.55 19.48 31.70
N ASP A 410 -18.05 20.38 32.56
CA ASP A 410 -17.52 21.64 32.04
C ASP A 410 -16.83 22.50 33.11
N SER A 411 -15.86 23.23 32.58
CA SER A 411 -14.80 24.06 33.14
C SER A 411 -15.20 25.30 33.97
N ASN A 412 -14.17 25.85 34.65
CA ASN A 412 -13.92 27.22 35.17
C ASN A 412 -14.05 27.40 36.70
N SER A 413 -13.13 28.04 37.43
CA SER A 413 -12.03 28.95 37.09
C SER A 413 -11.08 29.17 38.28
N GLU A 414 -9.87 29.65 37.95
CA GLU A 414 -8.97 30.54 38.74
C GLU A 414 -7.86 29.97 39.65
N THR A 415 -6.64 30.22 39.17
CA THR A 415 -5.43 30.69 39.88
C THR A 415 -4.72 29.75 40.86
N GLU A 416 -3.58 29.18 40.40
CA GLU A 416 -2.27 29.36 41.07
C GLU A 416 -1.13 28.79 40.22
N GLU A 417 -0.06 29.58 40.08
CA GLU A 417 1.19 29.22 39.43
C GLU A 417 1.93 28.12 40.20
N VAL A 418 2.03 26.91 39.64
CA VAL A 418 3.10 25.96 40.01
C VAL A 418 3.65 25.32 38.75
N THR A 419 4.96 25.38 38.61
CA THR A 419 5.78 24.95 37.48
C THR A 419 5.67 23.43 37.28
N ALA A 420 4.72 22.98 36.46
CA ALA A 420 4.58 21.57 36.09
C ALA A 420 5.35 21.27 34.79
N ALA A 421 6.15 20.20 34.82
CA ALA A 421 6.87 19.61 33.69
C ALA A 421 5.96 19.42 32.46
N PRO A 422 6.48 19.46 31.22
CA PRO A 422 5.65 19.43 30.02
C PRO A 422 4.87 18.12 29.97
N SER A 423 3.55 18.23 30.13
CA SER A 423 2.62 17.14 29.88
C SER A 423 2.75 16.72 28.42
N ILE A 424 3.07 15.44 28.21
CA ILE A 424 3.12 14.84 26.88
C ILE A 424 1.68 14.85 26.38
N THR A 425 1.35 15.78 25.49
CA THR A 425 0.11 15.74 24.72
C THR A 425 0.09 14.42 23.95
N PRO A 426 -0.98 13.60 24.05
CA PRO A 426 -1.07 12.37 23.29
C PRO A 426 -0.97 12.74 21.81
N ILE A 427 0.05 12.24 21.13
CA ILE A 427 0.26 12.51 19.70
C ILE A 427 -0.99 12.02 18.97
N ALA A 428 -1.71 12.94 18.31
CA ALA A 428 -2.90 12.60 17.56
C ALA A 428 -2.61 11.45 16.58
N GLY A 429 -3.40 10.37 16.63
CA GLY A 429 -3.20 9.19 15.77
C GLY A 429 -3.13 9.53 14.27
N GLY A 430 -3.84 10.58 13.85
CA GLY A 430 -3.76 11.12 12.49
C GLY A 430 -2.38 11.66 12.10
N THR A 431 -1.66 12.31 13.03
CA THR A 431 -0.29 12.80 12.79
C THR A 431 0.69 11.64 12.62
N VAL A 432 0.57 10.61 13.45
CA VAL A 432 1.39 9.39 13.34
C VAL A 432 1.14 8.67 12.01
N LEU A 433 -0.13 8.54 11.62
CA LEU A 433 -0.52 7.91 10.36
C LEU A 433 -0.05 8.73 9.14
N GLY A 434 -0.05 10.06 9.26
CA GLY A 434 0.53 10.98 8.26
C GLY A 434 2.03 10.78 8.10
N ILE A 435 2.78 10.63 9.20
CA ILE A 435 4.23 10.36 9.16
C ILE A 435 4.52 8.98 8.54
N HIS A 436 3.69 7.99 8.84
CA HIS A 436 3.80 6.68 8.18
C HIS A 436 3.61 6.78 6.66
N ASN A 437 2.63 7.57 6.19
CA ASN A 437 2.49 7.85 4.76
C ASN A 437 3.69 8.57 4.16
N LEU A 438 4.24 9.55 4.87
CA LEU A 438 5.45 10.22 4.43
C LEU A 438 6.63 9.24 4.33
N ALA A 439 6.74 8.26 5.24
CA ALA A 439 7.75 7.21 5.16
C ALA A 439 7.52 6.24 3.99
N ILE A 440 6.28 6.05 3.54
CA ILE A 440 5.96 5.27 2.34
C ILE A 440 6.36 6.02 1.08
N VAL A 441 5.98 7.30 0.97
CA VAL A 441 6.08 8.10 -0.26
C VAL A 441 7.46 8.75 -0.41
N GLY A 442 8.07 9.21 0.69
CA GLY A 442 9.37 9.89 0.68
C GLY A 442 10.48 9.17 -0.10
N PRO A 443 10.62 7.83 0.01
CA PRO A 443 11.60 7.07 -0.77
C PRO A 443 11.42 7.12 -2.29
N GLN A 444 10.23 7.46 -2.80
CA GLN A 444 9.97 7.52 -4.25
C GLN A 444 10.95 8.44 -4.97
N PHE A 445 11.28 9.59 -4.38
CA PHE A 445 12.21 10.55 -4.97
C PHE A 445 13.62 9.97 -5.11
N ILE A 446 14.08 9.27 -4.07
CA ILE A 446 15.40 8.60 -4.07
C ILE A 446 15.42 7.49 -5.11
N VAL A 447 14.36 6.66 -5.15
CA VAL A 447 14.20 5.57 -6.10
C VAL A 447 14.18 6.09 -7.54
N ALA A 448 13.48 7.19 -7.82
CA ALA A 448 13.41 7.76 -9.15
C ALA A 448 14.79 8.20 -9.67
N VAL A 449 15.60 8.85 -8.82
CA VAL A 449 16.98 9.25 -9.15
C VAL A 449 17.84 8.02 -9.40
N ILE A 450 17.78 7.02 -8.52
CA ILE A 450 18.58 5.79 -8.65
C ILE A 450 18.18 5.00 -9.90
N ASN A 451 16.89 4.86 -10.18
CA ASN A 451 16.41 4.20 -11.40
C ASN A 451 16.93 4.91 -12.65
N SER A 452 16.90 6.24 -12.68
CA SER A 452 17.44 7.03 -13.79
C SER A 452 18.93 6.75 -14.00
N ILE A 453 19.72 6.66 -12.93
CA ILE A 453 21.14 6.30 -12.99
C ILE A 453 21.33 4.86 -13.52
N ILE A 454 20.55 3.90 -13.01
CA ILE A 454 20.64 2.49 -13.45
C ILE A 454 20.30 2.36 -14.93
N PHE A 455 19.21 2.97 -15.41
CA PHE A 455 18.85 2.95 -16.82
C PHE A 455 19.94 3.57 -17.69
N ARG A 456 20.51 4.70 -17.26
CA ARG A 456 21.61 5.33 -17.97
C ARG A 456 22.80 4.38 -18.12
N ILE A 457 23.27 3.77 -17.03
CA ILE A 457 24.46 2.89 -17.08
C ILE A 457 24.20 1.62 -17.90
N VAL A 458 23.06 0.97 -17.66
CA VAL A 458 22.77 -0.36 -18.22
C VAL A 458 22.29 -0.31 -19.67
N ASP A 459 21.41 0.64 -20.01
CA ASP A 459 20.87 0.68 -21.36
C ASP A 459 21.84 1.38 -22.34
N GLU A 460 22.66 2.34 -21.88
CA GLU A 460 23.74 2.94 -22.69
C GLU A 460 24.81 1.91 -23.04
N SER A 461 25.27 1.11 -22.06
CA SER A 461 26.21 0.01 -22.31
C SER A 461 25.66 -1.05 -23.27
N SER A 462 24.38 -1.41 -23.15
CA SER A 462 23.73 -2.39 -24.02
C SER A 462 23.60 -1.90 -25.47
N SER A 463 23.34 -0.59 -25.67
CA SER A 463 23.26 0.05 -26.99
C SER A 463 24.60 0.08 -27.73
N LEU A 464 25.72 0.24 -27.01
CA LEU A 464 27.07 0.23 -27.57
C LEU A 464 27.46 -1.16 -28.11
N THR A 465 27.07 -2.22 -27.40
CA THR A 465 27.35 -3.61 -27.80
C THR A 465 26.49 -4.12 -28.95
N SER A 466 25.29 -3.57 -29.15
CA SER A 466 24.29 -4.15 -30.08
C SER A 466 24.34 -3.57 -31.50
N GLY A 467 25.23 -2.62 -31.81
CA GLY A 467 25.53 -2.14 -33.18
C GLY A 467 24.37 -1.53 -34.00
N GLY A 468 23.15 -1.48 -33.47
CA GLY A 468 21.94 -1.03 -34.16
C GLY A 468 21.35 0.21 -33.52
N GLY A 469 21.54 1.37 -34.16
CA GLY A 469 20.94 2.66 -33.78
C GLY A 469 19.43 2.78 -34.04
N GLY A 470 18.66 1.69 -33.90
CA GLY A 470 17.20 1.71 -33.99
C GLY A 470 16.60 1.73 -32.60
N GLY A 471 15.81 2.76 -32.27
CA GLY A 471 15.20 2.93 -30.95
C GLY A 471 14.18 1.84 -30.60
N SER A 472 14.66 0.67 -30.18
CA SER A 472 13.84 -0.39 -29.62
C SER A 472 13.40 -0.02 -28.20
N THR A 473 12.13 -0.23 -27.90
CA THR A 473 11.52 0.04 -26.59
C THR A 473 11.88 -1.05 -25.59
N TYR A 474 11.90 -2.32 -26.05
CA TYR A 474 12.09 -3.49 -25.17
C TYR A 474 13.32 -4.32 -25.52
N PHE A 475 13.60 -4.52 -26.80
CA PHE A 475 14.66 -5.42 -27.25
C PHE A 475 16.05 -4.87 -26.94
N GLY A 476 16.93 -5.70 -26.35
CA GLY A 476 18.31 -5.34 -26.02
C GLY A 476 18.47 -4.47 -24.76
N LYS A 477 17.39 -4.12 -24.05
CA LYS A 477 17.44 -3.34 -22.81
C LYS A 477 17.25 -4.25 -21.60
N THR A 478 18.16 -4.15 -20.63
CA THR A 478 18.11 -4.95 -19.39
C THR A 478 17.98 -4.10 -18.13
N GLY A 479 17.89 -2.77 -18.26
CA GLY A 479 17.83 -1.84 -17.14
C GLY A 479 16.72 -2.15 -16.12
N VAL A 480 15.53 -2.57 -16.58
CA VAL A 480 14.42 -2.90 -15.66
C VAL A 480 14.79 -4.06 -14.74
N SER A 481 15.46 -5.09 -15.25
CA SER A 481 15.88 -6.24 -14.44
C SER A 481 16.83 -5.82 -13.32
N TRP A 482 17.75 -4.90 -13.60
CA TRP A 482 18.68 -4.36 -12.60
C TRP A 482 18.00 -3.48 -11.56
N VAL A 483 17.07 -2.64 -12.01
CA VAL A 483 16.23 -1.82 -11.14
C VAL A 483 15.42 -2.69 -10.16
N LEU A 484 14.82 -3.79 -10.64
CA LEU A 484 14.09 -4.75 -9.79
C LEU A 484 15.01 -5.42 -8.76
N ARG A 485 16.22 -5.83 -9.16
CA ARG A 485 17.20 -6.45 -8.26
C ARG A 485 17.69 -5.49 -7.17
N TRP A 486 17.96 -4.24 -7.53
CA TRP A 486 18.32 -3.21 -6.56
C TRP A 486 17.18 -2.97 -5.55
N GLY A 487 15.93 -2.94 -6.03
CA GLY A 487 14.75 -2.92 -5.16
C GLY A 487 14.69 -4.12 -4.22
N GLY A 488 14.97 -5.33 -4.73
CA GLY A 488 15.08 -6.56 -3.93
C GLY A 488 16.15 -6.48 -2.83
N MET A 489 17.31 -5.90 -3.13
CA MET A 489 18.38 -5.67 -2.16
C MET A 489 17.95 -4.71 -1.03
N CYS A 490 17.23 -3.64 -1.38
CA CYS A 490 16.69 -2.71 -0.38
C CYS A 490 15.70 -3.41 0.57
N VAL A 491 14.80 -4.23 0.03
CA VAL A 491 13.84 -5.00 0.82
C VAL A 491 14.52 -6.06 1.68
N PHE A 492 15.59 -6.69 1.17
CA PHE A 492 16.41 -7.62 1.95
C PHE A 492 17.00 -6.97 3.20
N LEU A 493 17.54 -5.75 3.08
CA LEU A 493 17.99 -4.96 4.23
C LEU A 493 16.82 -4.60 5.15
N GLY A 494 15.68 -4.20 4.59
CA GLY A 494 14.44 -3.97 5.33
C GLY A 494 13.98 -5.19 6.15
N ALA A 495 14.18 -6.40 5.65
CA ALA A 495 13.84 -7.64 6.34
C ALA A 495 14.60 -7.81 7.67
N PHE A 496 15.87 -7.41 7.73
CA PHE A 496 16.64 -7.41 8.97
C PHE A 496 16.18 -6.32 9.94
N VAL A 497 15.84 -5.14 9.43
CA VAL A 497 15.28 -4.05 10.26
C VAL A 497 13.94 -4.48 10.86
N ALA A 498 13.13 -5.23 10.12
CA ALA A 498 11.84 -5.74 10.58
C ALA A 498 11.93 -6.69 11.78
N ARG A 499 13.03 -7.44 11.90
CA ARG A 499 13.28 -8.30 13.07
C ARG A 499 13.44 -7.50 14.37
N ARG A 500 13.85 -6.23 14.28
CA ARG A 500 13.98 -5.32 15.44
C ARG A 500 12.65 -4.71 15.89
N VAL A 501 11.56 -4.84 15.13
CA VAL A 501 10.24 -4.34 15.54
C VAL A 501 9.76 -5.14 16.74
N PRO A 502 9.37 -4.53 17.87
CA PRO A 502 8.90 -5.26 19.07
C PRO A 502 7.60 -6.02 18.79
N PRO A 503 7.26 -7.05 19.59
CA PRO A 503 6.03 -7.82 19.40
C PRO A 503 4.85 -6.95 19.80
N THR A 504 3.71 -7.10 19.13
CA THR A 504 2.55 -6.26 19.43
C THR A 504 1.98 -6.58 20.81
N PRO A 505 1.27 -5.65 21.47
CA PRO A 505 0.72 -5.88 22.81
C PRO A 505 -0.18 -7.13 22.89
N SER A 506 -1.03 -7.36 21.89
CA SER A 506 -1.88 -8.56 21.80
C SER A 506 -1.05 -9.83 21.69
N GLU A 507 0.07 -9.80 20.97
CA GLU A 507 0.98 -10.95 20.87
C GLU A 507 1.68 -11.23 22.20
N GLN A 508 2.03 -10.18 22.96
CA GLN A 508 2.60 -10.31 24.29
C GLN A 508 1.59 -10.89 25.27
N GLN A 509 0.34 -10.41 25.25
CA GLN A 509 -0.75 -10.96 26.06
C GLN A 509 -1.01 -12.44 25.76
N ILE A 510 -1.08 -12.80 24.47
CA ILE A 510 -1.27 -14.20 24.06
C ILE A 510 -0.12 -15.08 24.55
N ARG A 511 1.13 -14.61 24.47
CA ARG A 511 2.29 -15.37 24.96
C ARG A 511 2.25 -15.55 26.46
N ARG A 512 1.98 -14.50 27.23
CA ARG A 512 1.82 -14.59 28.70
C ARG A 512 0.79 -15.65 29.07
N ARG A 513 -0.38 -15.63 28.42
CA ARG A 513 -1.45 -16.61 28.62
C ARG A 513 -1.03 -18.04 28.26
N LEU A 514 -0.25 -18.22 27.20
CA LEU A 514 0.27 -19.53 26.82
C LEU A 514 1.30 -20.05 27.82
N ASP A 515 2.18 -19.18 28.30
CA ASP A 515 3.19 -19.51 29.29
C ASP A 515 2.50 -19.91 30.61
N GLU A 516 1.45 -19.19 31.03
CA GLU A 516 0.62 -19.56 32.19
C GLU A 516 -0.06 -20.92 32.02
N ILE A 517 -0.64 -21.20 30.85
CA ILE A 517 -1.26 -22.50 30.56
C ILE A 517 -0.21 -23.62 30.57
N GLN A 518 1.00 -23.36 30.08
CA GLN A 518 2.10 -24.33 30.13
C GLN A 518 2.51 -24.61 31.58
N MET A 519 2.64 -23.58 32.41
CA MET A 519 2.90 -23.74 33.85
C MET A 519 1.83 -24.58 34.53
N LEU A 520 0.54 -24.32 34.24
CA LEU A 520 -0.59 -25.12 34.76
C LEU A 520 -0.57 -26.58 34.29
N SER A 521 0.07 -26.87 33.15
CA SER A 521 0.22 -28.24 32.66
C SER A 521 1.36 -29.02 33.30
N GLU A 522 2.34 -28.29 33.86
CA GLU A 522 3.49 -28.86 34.57
C GLU A 522 3.24 -29.01 36.08
N GLU A 523 2.24 -28.30 36.64
CA GLU A 523 1.81 -28.50 38.02
C GLU A 523 1.29 -29.94 38.23
N PRO A 524 1.83 -30.69 39.22
CA PRO A 524 1.32 -32.01 39.55
C PRO A 524 -0.12 -31.90 40.07
N ASP A 525 -0.98 -32.85 39.67
CA ASP A 525 -2.35 -32.92 40.17
C ASP A 525 -2.32 -33.04 41.71
N PRO A 526 -3.09 -32.21 42.45
CA PRO A 526 -3.11 -32.22 43.91
C PRO A 526 -3.66 -33.51 44.51
#